data_AF-A0A3M1K804-F1
#
_entry.id   AF-A0A3M1K804-F1
#
_cell.length_a   1.000
_cell.length_b   1.000
_cell.length_c   1.000
_cell.angle_alpha   90.00
_cell.angle_beta   90.00
_cell.angle_gamma   90.00
#
_symmetry.space_group_name_H-M   'P 1'
#
loop_
_entity.id
_entity.type
_entity.pdbx_description
1 polymer ?
#
loop_
_entity_poly.entity_id
_entity_poly.type
_entity_poly.pdbx_seq_one_letter_code
_entity_poly.pdbx_strand_id
1 'polypeptide(L)'
;MLTSSLLDKVQVAHGFCSEADALPEGLALPQQVHGVRVVQPCNLDSKPADGLWVSRGVAPIGVRTADCIPVLLAHPDGVVAAIHAGWRGVAAHIVEQFLQRQDRRFGRKWGDWRAALGPAAGGCCYEVGPEVLAALGLSGGKQCIDLRELLRQRLEAVGVAVDIVGPCTICSGGAWASYRRDGQAAGRNVAWIAPRRGSAVH
;
A
#
# COMPACT_ATOMS: atom_id res chain seq x y z
N MET A 1 6.19 7.18 -13.91
CA MET A 1 5.61 6.05 -13.16
C MET A 1 6.71 5.12 -12.69
N LEU A 2 6.69 4.71 -11.42
CA LEU A 2 7.60 3.70 -10.86
C LEU A 2 6.92 2.33 -10.80
N THR A 3 7.70 1.26 -10.90
CA THR A 3 7.25 -0.13 -10.75
C THR A 3 8.17 -0.90 -9.79
N SER A 4 7.73 -2.07 -9.34
CA SER A 4 8.45 -3.00 -8.48
C SER A 4 8.96 -4.18 -9.28
N SER A 5 10.28 -4.38 -9.22
CA SER A 5 10.93 -5.55 -9.83
C SER A 5 10.45 -6.88 -9.21
N LEU A 6 9.98 -6.85 -7.96
CA LEU A 6 9.42 -8.00 -7.28
C LEU A 6 8.04 -8.37 -7.83
N LEU A 7 7.18 -7.39 -8.08
CA LEU A 7 5.85 -7.62 -8.65
C LEU A 7 5.91 -7.95 -10.15
N ASP A 8 6.90 -7.46 -10.88
CA ASP A 8 7.15 -7.86 -12.28
C ASP A 8 7.35 -9.38 -12.40
N LYS A 9 8.00 -10.02 -11.42
CA LYS A 9 8.24 -11.48 -11.40
C LYS A 9 6.96 -12.31 -11.28
N VAL A 10 5.87 -11.74 -10.75
CA VAL A 10 4.56 -12.40 -10.67
C VAL A 10 3.57 -11.90 -11.72
N GLN A 11 4.08 -11.12 -12.70
CA GLN A 11 3.36 -10.74 -13.93
C GLN A 11 2.02 -10.02 -13.69
N VAL A 12 1.99 -9.14 -12.69
CA VAL A 12 0.85 -8.24 -12.42
C VAL A 12 1.15 -6.85 -12.96
N ALA A 13 0.16 -6.20 -13.58
CA ALA A 13 0.31 -4.81 -13.99
C ALA A 13 0.15 -3.92 -12.76
N HIS A 14 1.08 -2.99 -12.55
CA HIS A 14 1.06 -2.15 -11.36
C HIS A 14 1.87 -0.86 -11.59
N GLY A 15 1.68 0.12 -10.72
CA GLY A 15 2.46 1.34 -10.79
C GLY A 15 2.25 2.27 -9.60
N PHE A 16 3.26 3.11 -9.38
CA PHE A 16 3.21 4.27 -8.49
C PHE A 16 3.39 5.52 -9.35
N CYS A 17 2.46 6.46 -9.26
CA CYS A 17 2.41 7.64 -10.11
C CYS A 17 1.75 8.83 -9.42
N SER A 18 1.77 9.99 -10.07
CA SER A 18 0.93 11.11 -9.67
C SER A 18 -0.53 10.83 -10.05
N GLU A 19 -1.48 11.42 -9.33
CA GLU A 19 -2.88 11.44 -9.76
C GLU A 19 -3.09 12.21 -11.08
N ALA A 20 -2.18 13.11 -11.43
CA ALA A 20 -2.21 13.83 -12.70
C ALA A 20 -1.75 12.97 -13.91
N ASP A 21 -1.14 11.81 -13.67
CA ASP A 21 -0.72 10.89 -14.72
C ASP A 21 -1.92 10.12 -15.29
N ALA A 22 -1.76 9.52 -16.49
CA ALA A 22 -2.76 8.62 -17.04
C ALA A 22 -2.92 7.38 -16.15
N LEU A 23 -4.12 7.19 -15.59
CA LEU A 23 -4.47 6.05 -14.75
C LEU A 23 -5.13 4.94 -15.58
N PRO A 24 -5.07 3.67 -15.13
CA PRO A 24 -5.78 2.58 -15.78
C PRO A 24 -7.29 2.84 -15.87
N GLU A 25 -7.88 2.47 -17.00
CA GLU A 25 -9.33 2.53 -17.18
C GLU A 25 -10.04 1.63 -16.16
N GLY A 26 -11.14 2.14 -15.59
CA GLY A 26 -11.94 1.40 -14.60
C GLY A 26 -11.27 1.23 -13.23
N LEU A 27 -10.21 2.00 -12.94
CA LEU A 27 -9.54 1.96 -11.64
C LEU A 27 -10.51 2.25 -10.48
N ALA A 28 -10.69 1.27 -9.60
CA ALA A 28 -11.47 1.44 -8.38
C ALA A 28 -10.58 1.94 -7.22
N LEU A 29 -11.07 2.96 -6.51
CA LEU A 29 -10.42 3.56 -5.34
C LEU A 29 -11.39 3.56 -4.14
N PRO A 30 -10.92 3.28 -2.92
CA PRO A 30 -11.78 3.32 -1.74
C PRO A 30 -11.87 4.74 -1.14
N GLN A 31 -12.87 4.96 -0.29
CA GLN A 31 -12.90 6.13 0.60
C GLN A 31 -12.02 5.86 1.83
N GLN A 32 -10.80 6.38 1.81
CA GLN A 32 -9.77 6.14 2.83
C GLN A 32 -10.00 6.99 4.09
N VAL A 33 -9.88 6.38 5.27
CA VAL A 33 -10.12 7.01 6.58
C VAL A 33 -9.02 6.71 7.61
N HIS A 34 -7.88 6.18 7.18
CA HIS A 34 -6.77 5.72 8.03
C HIS A 34 -7.16 4.60 9.02
N GLY A 35 -8.13 3.76 8.63
CA GLY A 35 -8.56 2.56 9.34
C GLY A 35 -7.83 1.29 8.87
N VAL A 36 -8.49 0.12 9.04
CA VAL A 36 -7.90 -1.22 8.75
C VAL A 36 -8.75 -2.09 7.81
N ARG A 37 -9.82 -1.52 7.25
CA ARG A 37 -10.78 -2.27 6.42
C ARG A 37 -10.23 -2.42 5.01
N VAL A 38 -10.08 -3.67 4.55
CA VAL A 38 -9.65 -4.03 3.19
C VAL A 38 -10.68 -4.98 2.58
N VAL A 39 -11.29 -4.60 1.46
CA VAL A 39 -12.48 -5.28 0.90
C VAL A 39 -12.40 -5.45 -0.62
N GLN A 40 -13.24 -6.30 -1.19
CA GLN A 40 -13.43 -6.30 -2.65
C GLN A 40 -14.28 -5.08 -3.05
N PRO A 41 -14.10 -4.52 -4.26
CA PRO A 41 -14.88 -3.36 -4.72
C PRO A 41 -16.41 -3.57 -4.66
N CYS A 42 -16.90 -4.78 -4.96
CA CYS A 42 -18.33 -5.11 -4.86
C CYS A 42 -18.91 -5.06 -3.44
N ASN A 43 -18.06 -5.00 -2.40
CA ASN A 43 -18.45 -4.89 -0.99
C ASN A 43 -18.21 -3.47 -0.43
N LEU A 44 -18.00 -2.49 -1.30
CA LEU A 44 -18.05 -1.08 -0.94
C LEU A 44 -19.52 -0.66 -0.77
N ASP A 45 -20.20 -1.17 0.26
CA ASP A 45 -21.58 -0.82 0.61
C ASP A 45 -21.65 0.58 1.23
N SER A 46 -21.08 1.59 0.58
CA SER A 46 -20.90 2.98 1.07
C SER A 46 -20.08 3.12 2.37
N LYS A 47 -19.47 2.03 2.84
CA LYS A 47 -18.61 2.05 4.03
C LYS A 47 -17.17 2.38 3.64
N PRO A 48 -16.46 3.26 4.37
CA PRO A 48 -15.06 3.55 4.16
C PRO A 48 -14.14 2.32 4.23
N ALA A 49 -13.03 2.36 3.51
CA ALA A 49 -12.01 1.33 3.49
C ALA A 49 -10.65 1.96 3.20
N ASP A 50 -9.60 1.33 3.71
CA ASP A 50 -8.21 1.75 3.48
C ASP A 50 -7.47 0.75 2.59
N GLY A 51 -8.19 -0.17 1.96
CA GLY A 51 -7.63 -0.98 0.89
C GLY A 51 -8.68 -1.74 0.11
N LEU A 52 -8.30 -2.14 -1.08
CA LEU A 52 -9.07 -2.98 -1.96
C LEU A 52 -8.29 -4.25 -2.30
N TRP A 53 -9.00 -5.32 -2.61
CA TRP A 53 -8.41 -6.53 -3.17
C TRP A 53 -9.31 -7.18 -4.23
N VAL A 54 -8.72 -7.83 -5.22
CA VAL A 54 -9.45 -8.47 -6.32
C VAL A 54 -8.76 -9.77 -6.75
N SER A 55 -9.51 -10.65 -7.40
CA SER A 55 -9.02 -11.86 -8.06
C SER A 55 -8.84 -11.63 -9.56
N ARG A 56 -8.32 -12.63 -10.28
CA ARG A 56 -8.12 -12.61 -11.75
C ARG A 56 -9.36 -12.14 -12.51
N GLY A 57 -9.13 -11.42 -13.61
CA GLY A 57 -10.18 -10.98 -14.54
C GLY A 57 -11.01 -9.78 -14.08
N VAL A 58 -10.64 -9.15 -12.95
CA VAL A 58 -11.33 -7.97 -12.41
C VAL A 58 -10.57 -6.69 -12.77
N ALA A 59 -11.28 -5.56 -12.77
CA ALA A 59 -10.75 -4.23 -13.01
C ALA A 59 -9.59 -3.85 -12.06
N PRO A 60 -8.69 -2.94 -12.47
CA PRO A 60 -7.62 -2.42 -11.63
C PRO A 60 -8.15 -1.80 -10.32
N ILE A 61 -7.37 -1.91 -9.26
CA ILE A 61 -7.65 -1.28 -7.96
C ILE A 61 -6.48 -0.42 -7.53
N GLY A 62 -6.73 0.57 -6.67
CA GLY A 62 -5.67 1.42 -6.16
C GLY A 62 -6.01 2.13 -4.85
N VAL A 63 -5.05 2.90 -4.39
CA VAL A 63 -5.15 3.80 -3.23
C VAL A 63 -4.45 5.12 -3.52
N ARG A 64 -4.90 6.19 -2.87
CA ARG A 64 -4.30 7.51 -2.93
C ARG A 64 -3.43 7.76 -1.71
N THR A 65 -2.32 8.45 -1.90
CA THR A 65 -1.42 8.81 -0.79
C THR A 65 -0.88 10.22 -0.94
N ALA A 66 -0.50 10.79 0.19
CA ALA A 66 0.46 11.87 0.30
C ALA A 66 1.17 11.62 1.63
N ASP A 67 2.40 11.09 1.56
CA ASP A 67 3.23 10.60 2.69
C ASP A 67 2.88 9.25 3.32
N CYS A 68 1.63 8.81 3.35
CA CYS A 68 1.29 7.46 3.82
C CYS A 68 1.82 6.39 2.86
N ILE A 69 2.06 5.17 3.34
CA ILE A 69 2.63 4.09 2.54
C ILE A 69 1.55 3.50 1.62
N PRO A 70 1.71 3.55 0.29
CA PRO A 70 0.95 2.68 -0.59
C PRO A 70 1.58 1.29 -0.62
N VAL A 71 0.81 0.28 -0.24
CA VAL A 71 1.21 -1.13 -0.24
C VAL A 71 0.48 -1.85 -1.36
N LEU A 72 1.23 -2.41 -2.31
CA LEU A 72 0.70 -3.30 -3.34
C LEU A 72 1.08 -4.73 -2.99
N LEU A 73 0.10 -5.64 -2.99
CA LEU A 73 0.29 -7.06 -2.69
C LEU A 73 -0.13 -7.91 -3.88
N ALA A 74 0.62 -8.98 -4.14
CA ALA A 74 0.27 -10.00 -5.12
C ALA A 74 0.53 -11.40 -4.56
N HIS A 75 -0.39 -12.31 -4.84
CA HIS A 75 -0.29 -13.73 -4.51
C HIS A 75 -0.24 -14.56 -5.80
N PRO A 76 0.50 -15.69 -5.85
CA PRO A 76 0.66 -16.51 -7.07
C PRO A 76 -0.65 -17.07 -7.65
N ASP A 77 -1.70 -17.22 -6.83
CA ASP A 77 -3.03 -17.61 -7.33
C ASP A 77 -3.73 -16.50 -8.13
N GLY A 78 -3.12 -15.31 -8.22
CA GLY A 78 -3.60 -14.17 -9.00
C GLY A 78 -4.51 -13.21 -8.24
N VAL A 79 -4.58 -13.31 -6.91
CA VAL A 79 -5.14 -12.25 -6.08
C VAL A 79 -4.15 -11.11 -5.91
N VAL A 80 -4.67 -9.88 -5.99
CA VAL A 80 -3.91 -8.66 -5.74
C VAL A 80 -4.64 -7.74 -4.76
N ALA A 81 -3.90 -6.89 -4.05
CA ALA A 81 -4.45 -5.86 -3.18
C ALA A 81 -3.68 -4.55 -3.27
N ALA A 82 -4.40 -3.43 -3.10
CA ALA A 82 -3.84 -2.10 -2.90
C ALA A 82 -4.31 -1.56 -1.55
N ILE A 83 -3.38 -1.22 -0.66
CA ILE A 83 -3.65 -0.84 0.73
C ILE A 83 -2.95 0.47 1.06
N HIS A 84 -3.69 1.38 1.68
CA HIS A 84 -3.21 2.63 2.25
C HIS A 84 -2.82 2.39 3.72
N ALA A 85 -1.54 2.53 4.03
CA ALA A 85 -1.00 2.34 5.36
C ALA A 85 -0.32 3.62 5.86
N GLY A 86 -1.11 4.51 6.47
CA GLY A 86 -0.57 5.56 7.35
C GLY A 86 -0.15 4.98 8.71
N TRP A 87 0.45 5.78 9.58
CA TRP A 87 0.95 5.31 10.89
C TRP A 87 -0.13 4.61 11.73
N ARG A 88 -1.39 5.08 11.68
CA ARG A 88 -2.53 4.43 12.37
C ARG A 88 -2.82 3.03 11.82
N GLY A 89 -2.78 2.88 10.49
CA GLY A 89 -2.98 1.58 9.83
C GLY A 89 -1.82 0.62 10.12
N VAL A 90 -0.58 1.12 10.15
CA VAL A 90 0.61 0.32 10.52
C VAL A 90 0.56 -0.09 12.00
N ALA A 91 0.22 0.84 12.90
CA ALA A 91 0.03 0.56 14.32
C ALA A 91 -1.07 -0.49 14.55
N ALA A 92 -2.16 -0.41 13.78
CA ALA A 92 -3.26 -1.35 13.84
C ALA A 92 -3.08 -2.59 12.94
N HIS A 93 -1.89 -2.79 12.36
CA HIS A 93 -1.55 -3.98 11.57
C HIS A 93 -2.45 -4.24 10.35
N ILE A 94 -2.82 -3.21 9.57
CA ILE A 94 -3.74 -3.35 8.43
C ILE A 94 -3.30 -4.42 7.41
N VAL A 95 -2.01 -4.51 7.11
CA VAL A 95 -1.48 -5.44 6.10
C VAL A 95 -1.53 -6.87 6.66
N GLU A 96 -1.06 -7.07 7.88
CA GLU A 96 -1.07 -8.35 8.57
C GLU A 96 -2.51 -8.85 8.79
N GLN A 97 -3.45 -7.97 9.15
CA GLN A 97 -4.87 -8.31 9.24
C GLN A 97 -5.44 -8.76 7.90
N PHE A 98 -5.04 -8.13 6.79
CA PHE A 98 -5.44 -8.58 5.46
C PHE A 98 -4.86 -9.97 5.15
N LEU A 99 -3.56 -10.18 5.33
CA LEU A 99 -2.90 -11.48 5.09
C LEU A 99 -3.52 -12.59 5.96
N GLN A 100 -3.78 -12.31 7.24
CA GLN A 100 -4.44 -13.25 8.15
C GLN A 100 -5.83 -13.67 7.67
N ARG A 101 -6.63 -12.72 7.16
CA ARG A 101 -7.95 -13.02 6.58
C ARG A 101 -7.82 -13.87 5.33
N GLN A 102 -6.83 -13.60 4.49
CA GLN A 102 -6.58 -14.37 3.26
C GLN A 102 -6.15 -15.82 3.56
N ASP A 103 -5.27 -16.02 4.55
CA ASP A 103 -4.87 -17.35 5.00
C ASP A 103 -6.05 -18.12 5.61
N ARG A 104 -6.77 -17.52 6.57
CA ARG A 104 -7.88 -18.21 7.26
C ARG A 104 -9.02 -18.60 6.32
N ARG A 105 -9.35 -17.74 5.35
CA ARG A 105 -10.52 -17.94 4.48
C ARG A 105 -10.20 -18.73 3.22
N PHE A 106 -8.97 -18.64 2.72
CA PHE A 106 -8.61 -19.18 1.40
C PHE A 106 -7.32 -20.01 1.40
N GLY A 107 -6.65 -20.18 2.55
CA GLY A 107 -5.41 -20.93 2.66
C GLY A 107 -4.18 -20.25 2.05
N ARG A 108 -4.27 -18.96 1.70
CA ARG A 108 -3.16 -18.18 1.10
C ARG A 108 -2.09 -17.89 2.14
N LYS A 109 -1.00 -18.64 2.13
CA LYS A 109 0.07 -18.52 3.13
C LYS A 109 0.82 -17.22 2.96
N TRP A 110 1.27 -16.66 4.08
CA TRP A 110 1.89 -15.34 4.12
C TRP A 110 3.16 -15.30 3.26
N GLY A 111 3.99 -16.35 3.32
CA GLY A 111 5.24 -16.45 2.54
C GLY A 111 5.08 -16.49 1.02
N ASP A 112 3.87 -16.76 0.53
CA ASP A 112 3.58 -16.77 -0.91
C ASP A 112 3.30 -15.35 -1.44
N TRP A 113 3.04 -14.39 -0.57
CA TRP A 113 2.78 -13.01 -0.98
C TRP A 113 4.06 -12.26 -1.36
N ARG A 114 3.91 -11.34 -2.29
CA ARG A 114 4.89 -10.33 -2.67
C ARG A 114 4.32 -8.96 -2.37
N ALA A 115 5.11 -8.11 -1.73
CA ALA A 115 4.71 -6.76 -1.35
C ALA A 115 5.62 -5.72 -1.98
N ALA A 116 5.04 -4.66 -2.53
CA ALA A 116 5.76 -3.44 -2.92
C ALA A 116 5.29 -2.26 -2.07
N LEU A 117 6.22 -1.61 -1.38
CA LEU A 117 5.99 -0.41 -0.57
C LEU A 117 6.46 0.81 -1.36
N GLY A 118 5.52 1.61 -1.87
CA GLY A 118 5.85 2.73 -2.76
C GLY A 118 6.39 3.98 -2.06
N PRO A 119 6.44 5.12 -2.78
CA PRO A 119 6.87 6.39 -2.23
C PRO A 119 6.02 6.82 -1.03
N ALA A 120 6.69 7.17 0.07
CA ALA A 120 6.08 7.58 1.33
C ALA A 120 7.00 8.55 2.08
N ALA A 121 6.56 9.10 3.21
CA ALA A 121 7.45 9.81 4.12
C ALA A 121 8.50 8.83 4.69
N GLY A 122 9.77 9.25 4.70
CA GLY A 122 10.91 8.40 5.01
C GLY A 122 11.67 8.86 6.25
N GLY A 123 12.53 7.98 6.77
CA GLY A 123 13.30 8.23 8.00
C GLY A 123 14.25 9.43 7.95
N CYS A 124 14.52 9.98 6.76
CA CYS A 124 15.32 11.19 6.60
C CYS A 124 14.65 12.46 7.16
N CYS A 125 13.32 12.52 7.26
CA CYS A 125 12.60 13.73 7.67
C CYS A 125 11.22 13.51 8.29
N TYR A 126 10.71 12.27 8.35
CA TYR A 126 9.40 12.00 8.93
C TYR A 126 9.44 11.97 10.45
N GLU A 127 9.40 13.17 11.03
CA GLU A 127 9.39 13.38 12.47
C GLU A 127 8.00 13.08 13.06
N VAL A 128 7.98 12.32 14.16
CA VAL A 128 6.78 11.94 14.91
C VAL A 128 6.99 12.13 16.41
N GLY A 129 5.89 12.33 17.14
CA GLY A 129 5.89 12.43 18.60
C GLY A 129 5.85 11.07 19.29
N PRO A 130 6.03 11.05 20.63
CA PRO A 130 6.02 9.84 21.45
C PRO A 130 4.70 9.04 21.34
N GLU A 131 3.57 9.70 21.07
CA GLU A 131 2.26 9.07 20.89
C GLU A 131 2.21 8.14 19.67
N VAL A 132 2.85 8.53 18.58
CA VAL A 132 2.93 7.71 17.36
C VAL A 132 3.88 6.54 17.60
N LEU A 133 5.01 6.78 18.26
CA LEU A 133 5.96 5.72 18.62
C LEU A 133 5.32 4.67 19.50
N ALA A 134 4.64 5.09 20.57
CA ALA A 134 3.95 4.19 21.49
C ALA A 134 2.90 3.36 20.76
N ALA A 135 2.11 3.97 19.86
CA ALA A 135 1.14 3.24 19.03
C ALA A 135 1.80 2.20 18.11
N LEU A 136 3.05 2.43 17.69
CA LEU A 136 3.83 1.50 16.88
C LEU A 136 4.58 0.45 17.72
N GLY A 137 4.46 0.48 19.05
CA GLY A 137 5.20 -0.38 19.97
C GLY A 137 6.67 0.01 20.16
N LEU A 138 7.02 1.25 19.81
CA LEU A 138 8.36 1.82 19.96
C LEU A 138 8.41 2.71 21.19
N SER A 139 9.59 2.82 21.80
CA SER A 139 9.86 3.76 22.88
C SER A 139 10.73 4.92 22.38
N GLY A 140 10.60 6.08 23.02
CA GLY A 140 11.41 7.24 22.72
C GLY A 140 10.64 8.55 22.82
N GLY A 141 11.37 9.64 22.58
CA GLY A 141 10.80 10.98 22.41
C GLY A 141 10.55 11.30 20.94
N LYS A 142 10.37 12.59 20.67
CA LYS A 142 10.22 13.11 19.31
C LYS A 142 11.43 12.73 18.45
N GLN A 143 11.20 12.01 17.35
CA GLN A 143 12.27 11.53 16.46
C GLN A 143 11.76 11.25 15.03
N CYS A 144 12.69 11.11 14.08
CA CYS A 144 12.37 10.67 12.72
C CYS A 144 12.26 9.15 12.65
N ILE A 145 11.24 8.64 11.94
CA ILE A 145 11.05 7.20 11.71
C ILE A 145 10.83 6.89 10.25
N ASP A 146 11.19 5.66 9.84
CA ASP A 146 10.82 5.13 8.54
C ASP A 146 9.75 4.05 8.69
N LEU A 147 8.50 4.41 8.38
CA LEU A 147 7.38 3.48 8.47
C LEU A 147 7.47 2.36 7.43
N ARG A 148 8.09 2.61 6.26
CA ARG A 148 8.25 1.59 5.22
C ARG A 148 9.20 0.52 5.71
N GLU A 149 10.30 0.93 6.34
CA GLU A 149 11.26 0.02 6.92
C GLU A 149 10.67 -0.79 8.09
N LEU A 150 9.93 -0.14 9.00
CA LEU A 150 9.21 -0.83 10.07
C LEU A 150 8.25 -1.89 9.52
N LEU A 151 7.46 -1.53 8.49
CA LEU A 151 6.52 -2.46 7.86
C LEU A 151 7.25 -3.58 7.12
N ARG A 152 8.33 -3.27 6.40
CA ARG A 152 9.18 -4.26 5.72
C ARG A 152 9.68 -5.32 6.69
N GLN A 153 10.28 -4.91 7.81
CA GLN A 153 10.78 -5.80 8.84
C GLN A 153 9.69 -6.72 9.39
N ARG A 154 8.49 -6.19 9.67
CA ARG A 154 7.34 -6.97 10.16
C ARG A 154 6.89 -8.02 9.14
N LEU A 155 6.83 -7.66 7.86
CA LEU A 155 6.38 -8.54 6.78
C LEU A 155 7.42 -9.62 6.45
N GLU A 156 8.69 -9.27 6.39
CA GLU A 156 9.77 -10.24 6.13
C GLU A 156 9.92 -11.23 7.29
N ALA A 157 9.70 -10.81 8.54
CA ALA A 157 9.73 -11.70 9.71
C ALA A 157 8.70 -12.84 9.63
N VAL A 158 7.63 -12.68 8.84
CA VAL A 158 6.58 -13.68 8.59
C VAL A 158 6.67 -14.28 7.17
N GLY A 159 7.80 -14.07 6.49
CA GLY A 159 8.15 -14.70 5.21
C GLY A 159 7.65 -13.98 3.95
N VAL A 160 6.97 -12.84 4.07
CA VAL A 160 6.54 -12.05 2.90
C VAL A 160 7.77 -11.40 2.29
N ALA A 161 8.00 -11.60 0.99
CA ALA A 161 9.07 -10.88 0.29
C ALA A 161 8.60 -9.44 -0.01
N VAL A 162 9.46 -8.46 0.25
CA VAL A 162 9.13 -7.03 0.16
C VAL A 162 10.11 -6.30 -0.75
N ASP A 163 9.60 -5.35 -1.52
CA ASP A 163 10.35 -4.37 -2.31
C ASP A 163 9.99 -2.96 -1.85
N ILE A 164 10.98 -2.10 -1.59
CA ILE A 164 10.75 -0.67 -1.31
C ILE A 164 11.02 0.11 -2.59
N VAL A 165 9.98 0.76 -3.11
CA VAL A 165 10.00 1.46 -4.39
C VAL A 165 9.94 2.97 -4.18
N GLY A 166 10.92 3.68 -4.75
CA GLY A 166 10.89 5.12 -4.89
C GLY A 166 11.23 5.92 -3.63
N PRO A 167 11.22 7.26 -3.74
CA PRO A 167 11.89 8.14 -2.79
C PRO A 167 11.02 8.46 -1.57
N CYS A 168 11.59 9.27 -0.66
CA CYS A 168 10.81 10.00 0.31
C CYS A 168 9.96 11.08 -0.37
N THR A 169 8.64 11.08 -0.17
CA THR A 169 7.71 12.06 -0.78
C THR A 169 7.91 13.49 -0.28
N ILE A 170 8.36 13.66 0.96
CA ILE A 170 8.63 14.98 1.55
C ILE A 170 9.83 15.63 0.86
N CYS A 171 10.93 14.87 0.70
CA CYS A 171 12.21 15.37 0.18
C CYS A 171 12.29 15.45 -1.35
N SER A 172 11.31 14.94 -2.10
CA SER A 172 11.42 14.77 -3.55
C SER A 172 11.19 16.05 -4.38
N GLY A 173 11.41 17.24 -3.80
CA GLY A 173 11.36 18.52 -4.53
C GLY A 173 10.06 18.81 -5.29
N GLY A 174 8.92 18.27 -4.83
CA GLY A 174 7.62 18.40 -5.52
C GLY A 174 7.30 17.34 -6.57
N ALA A 175 8.23 16.45 -6.91
CA ALA A 175 7.98 15.35 -7.86
C ALA A 175 6.94 14.33 -7.36
N TRP A 176 6.71 14.29 -6.04
CA TRP A 176 5.66 13.50 -5.40
C TRP A 176 4.89 14.41 -4.44
N ALA A 177 3.57 14.20 -4.38
CA ALA A 177 2.72 14.92 -3.46
C ALA A 177 3.05 14.54 -2.00
N SER A 178 3.10 15.54 -1.13
CA SER A 178 3.40 15.39 0.29
C SER A 178 2.51 16.31 1.12
N TYR A 179 1.74 15.72 2.03
CA TYR A 179 0.87 16.47 2.94
C TYR A 179 1.68 17.19 4.03
N ARG A 180 2.77 16.57 4.49
CA ARG A 180 3.68 17.17 5.49
C ARG A 180 4.35 18.42 4.94
N ARG A 181 4.67 18.45 3.65
CA ARG A 181 5.26 19.62 2.99
C ARG A 181 4.21 20.68 2.62
N ASP A 182 3.13 20.27 1.96
CA ASP A 182 2.22 21.21 1.28
C ASP A 182 0.86 21.40 2.01
N GLY A 183 0.63 20.67 3.10
CA GLY A 183 -0.61 20.74 3.88
C GLY A 183 -1.86 20.42 3.05
N GLN A 184 -2.91 21.22 3.23
CA GLN A 184 -4.18 21.05 2.51
C GLN A 184 -4.05 21.23 0.99
N ALA A 185 -3.02 21.93 0.52
CA ALA A 185 -2.76 22.15 -0.90
C ALA A 185 -2.06 20.95 -1.57
N ALA A 186 -1.67 19.93 -0.82
CA ALA A 186 -1.04 18.74 -1.38
C ALA A 186 -1.95 18.04 -2.39
N GLY A 187 -1.41 17.74 -3.58
CA GLY A 187 -2.03 16.80 -4.52
C GLY A 187 -2.05 15.37 -3.98
N ARG A 188 -2.29 14.38 -4.84
CA ARG A 188 -2.22 12.97 -4.46
C ARG A 188 -1.33 12.18 -5.40
N ASN A 189 -0.64 11.22 -4.82
CA ASN A 189 -0.03 10.12 -5.54
C ASN A 189 -1.05 8.98 -5.61
N VAL A 190 -0.93 8.12 -6.62
CA VAL A 190 -1.74 6.92 -6.79
C VAL A 190 -0.83 5.71 -6.88
N ALA A 191 -1.19 4.66 -6.15
CA ALA A 191 -0.64 3.33 -6.35
C ALA A 191 -1.77 2.41 -6.83
N TRP A 192 -1.52 1.70 -7.91
CA TRP A 192 -2.51 0.82 -8.51
C TRP A 192 -1.91 -0.54 -8.86
N ILE A 193 -2.78 -1.55 -8.87
CA ILE A 193 -2.44 -2.92 -9.26
C ILE A 193 -3.64 -3.55 -9.95
N ALA A 194 -3.35 -4.34 -10.98
CA ALA A 194 -4.32 -5.14 -11.69
C ALA A 194 -3.82 -6.59 -11.78
N PRO A 195 -4.69 -7.57 -11.52
CA PRO A 195 -4.32 -8.96 -11.67
C PRO A 195 -4.04 -9.25 -13.15
N ARG A 196 -3.22 -10.26 -13.43
CA ARG A 196 -2.98 -10.72 -14.80
C ARG A 196 -4.34 -11.00 -15.47
N ARG A 197 -4.59 -10.42 -16.65
CA ARG A 197 -5.75 -10.80 -17.48
C ARG A 197 -5.60 -12.29 -17.74
N GLY A 198 -6.60 -13.09 -17.35
CA GLY A 198 -6.61 -14.51 -17.69
C GLY A 198 -6.41 -14.63 -19.19
N SER A 199 -5.51 -15.52 -19.64
CA SER A 199 -5.50 -15.89 -21.05
C SER A 199 -6.94 -16.27 -21.40
N ALA A 200 -7.54 -15.62 -22.40
CA ALA A 200 -8.77 -16.13 -22.96
C ALA A 200 -8.49 -17.59 -23.31
N VAL A 201 -9.19 -18.51 -22.66
CA VAL A 201 -9.22 -19.90 -23.10
C VAL A 201 -9.97 -19.82 -24.42
N HIS A 202 -9.21 -19.75 -25.52
CA HIS A 202 -9.73 -19.97 -26.86
C HIS A 202 -10.00 -21.46 -27.04
#